data_AF-A0A6L6JPE4-F1
#
_entry.id   AF-A0A6L6JPE4-F1
#
_cell.length_a   1.000
_cell.length_b   1.000
_cell.length_c   1.000
_cell.angle_alpha   90.00
_cell.angle_beta   90.00
_cell.angle_gamma   90.00
#
_symmetry.space_group_name_H-M   'P 1'
#
loop_
_entity.id
_entity.type
_entity.pdbx_description
1 polymer ?
#
loop_
_entity_poly.entity_id
_entity_poly.type
_entity_poly.pdbx_seq_one_letter_code
_entity_poly.pdbx_strand_id
1 'polypeptide(L)'
;MKVKSTKKLLNEHDALTHATMQKVSSHVQRRDGDWIMNTVLVEGQDIPFKYKRRKLYKSLKGARVDMIFYPDTETVAGMDFPFMRVVKINLS
;
A
#
# COMPACT_ATOMS: atom_id res chain seq x y z
N MET A 1 21.62 -12.41 -5.81
CA MET A 1 20.38 -11.73 -6.23
C MET A 1 20.58 -10.22 -6.15
N LYS A 2 20.70 -9.53 -7.29
CA LYS A 2 20.88 -8.07 -7.33
C LYS A 2 19.59 -7.41 -6.84
N VAL A 3 19.67 -6.68 -5.71
CA VAL A 3 18.59 -5.81 -5.24
C VAL A 3 18.29 -4.82 -6.37
N LYS A 4 17.12 -4.94 -7.01
CA LYS A 4 16.67 -3.95 -8.00
C LYS A 4 16.65 -2.60 -7.26
N SER A 5 17.47 -1.65 -7.69
CA SER A 5 17.47 -0.31 -7.11
C SER A 5 16.09 0.30 -7.26
N THR A 6 15.65 1.07 -6.28
CA THR A 6 14.36 1.78 -6.26
C THR A 6 14.10 2.52 -7.57
N LYS A 7 15.15 3.02 -8.23
CA LYS A 7 15.12 3.68 -9.55
C LYS A 7 14.56 2.82 -10.69
N LYS A 8 14.73 1.49 -10.68
CA LYS A 8 14.14 0.61 -11.70
C LYS A 8 12.65 0.34 -11.47
N LEU A 9 12.15 0.45 -10.24
CA LEU A 9 10.70 0.42 -9.98
C LEU A 9 10.01 1.73 -10.38
N LEU A 10 10.73 2.86 -10.38
CA LEU A 10 10.19 4.15 -10.83
C LEU A 10 9.88 4.19 -12.34
N ASN A 11 10.60 3.43 -13.16
CA ASN A 11 10.44 3.45 -14.62
C ASN A 11 9.28 2.60 -15.16
N GLU A 12 8.59 1.82 -14.31
CA GLU A 12 7.45 0.98 -14.74
C GLU A 12 6.10 1.67 -14.48
N HIS A 13 6.05 2.76 -13.72
CA HIS A 13 4.83 3.50 -13.40
C HIS A 13 5.12 5.01 -13.32
N ASP A 14 4.90 5.75 -14.42
CA ASP A 14 5.08 7.22 -14.49
C ASP A 14 4.17 8.01 -13.51
N ALA A 15 3.24 7.36 -12.81
CA ALA A 15 2.25 7.96 -11.91
C ALA A 15 2.49 7.63 -10.42
N LEU A 16 3.76 7.63 -9.96
CA LEU A 16 4.05 7.47 -8.53
C LEU A 16 3.73 8.75 -7.76
N THR A 17 2.77 8.64 -6.85
CA THR A 17 2.40 9.70 -5.91
C THR A 17 3.14 9.51 -4.59
N HIS A 18 3.73 10.58 -4.08
CA HIS A 18 4.31 10.62 -2.73
C HIS A 18 3.42 11.47 -1.83
N ALA A 19 2.85 10.85 -0.80
CA ALA A 19 2.07 11.53 0.22
C ALA A 19 2.75 11.38 1.60
N THR A 20 2.80 12.46 2.36
CA THR A 20 3.42 12.50 3.69
C THR A 20 2.40 12.77 4.78
N MET A 21 2.69 12.38 6.02
CA MET A 21 1.87 12.67 7.22
C MET A 21 0.41 12.21 7.13
N GLN A 22 0.13 11.17 6.35
CA GLN A 22 -1.23 10.65 6.13
C GLN A 22 -1.70 9.88 7.37
N LYS A 23 -2.85 10.25 7.93
CA LYS A 23 -3.40 9.58 9.13
C LYS A 23 -4.18 8.33 8.75
N VAL A 24 -3.81 7.20 9.33
CA VAL A 24 -4.45 5.91 9.07
C VAL A 24 -5.70 5.73 9.90
N SER A 25 -6.85 5.56 9.25
CA SER A 25 -8.15 5.31 9.90
C SER A 25 -8.39 3.83 10.17
N SER A 26 -7.88 2.94 9.30
CA SER A 26 -8.01 1.49 9.43
C SER A 26 -6.78 0.77 8.90
N HIS A 27 -6.42 -0.37 9.51
CA HIS A 27 -5.35 -1.24 9.04
C HIS A 27 -5.76 -2.70 9.26
N VAL A 28 -5.95 -3.43 8.15
CA VAL A 28 -6.28 -4.85 8.14
C VAL A 28 -5.09 -5.64 7.60
N GLN A 29 -4.69 -6.69 8.33
CA GLN A 29 -3.60 -7.59 7.95
C GLN A 29 -4.15 -9.01 7.85
N ARG A 30 -4.08 -9.61 6.66
CA ARG A 30 -4.56 -10.97 6.39
C ARG A 30 -3.42 -11.85 5.88
N ARG A 31 -3.24 -13.04 6.43
CA ARG A 31 -2.30 -14.03 5.92
C ARG A 31 -2.82 -14.63 4.62
N ASP A 32 -1.94 -14.77 3.64
CA ASP A 32 -2.18 -15.39 2.35
C ASP A 32 -0.91 -16.12 1.90
N GLY A 33 -0.87 -17.42 2.16
CA GLY A 33 0.36 -18.22 2.10
C GLY A 33 1.46 -17.64 2.98
N ASP A 34 2.63 -17.43 2.38
CA ASP A 34 3.83 -16.84 3.02
C ASP A 34 3.78 -15.30 3.15
N TRP A 35 2.71 -14.69 2.63
CA TRP A 35 2.55 -13.25 2.61
C TRP A 35 1.48 -12.80 3.59
N ILE A 36 1.59 -11.54 3.99
CA ILE A 36 0.58 -10.81 4.73
C ILE A 36 0.13 -9.66 3.86
N MET A 37 -1.11 -9.73 3.41
CA MET A 37 -1.80 -8.68 2.70
C MET A 37 -2.17 -7.60 3.71
N ASN A 38 -1.64 -6.40 3.51
CA ASN A 38 -1.93 -5.24 4.33
C ASN A 38 -2.84 -4.32 3.51
N THR A 39 -3.97 -3.94 4.11
CA THR A 39 -4.89 -2.94 3.56
C THR A 39 -5.05 -1.82 4.56
N VAL A 40 -4.75 -0.60 4.12
CA VAL A 40 -4.79 0.62 4.90
C VAL A 40 -5.85 1.56 4.33
N LEU A 41 -6.64 2.19 5.18
CA LEU A 41 -7.44 3.35 4.82
C LEU A 41 -6.85 4.59 5.48
N VAL A 42 -6.85 5.69 4.74
CA VAL A 42 -6.43 7.01 5.20
C VAL A 42 -7.69 7.80 5.56
N GLU A 43 -7.61 8.68 6.54
CA GLU A 43 -8.72 9.57 6.89
C GLU A 43 -9.12 10.45 5.70
N GLY A 44 -10.43 10.50 5.41
CA GLY A 44 -10.98 11.27 4.28
C GLY A 44 -10.74 10.67 2.89
N GLN A 45 -10.34 9.39 2.81
CA GLN A 45 -10.16 8.66 1.55
C GLN A 45 -10.93 7.35 1.58
N ASP A 46 -11.72 7.11 0.53
CA ASP A 46 -12.54 5.89 0.41
C ASP A 46 -11.79 4.75 -0.31
N ILE A 47 -10.70 5.08 -1.01
CA ILE A 47 -9.92 4.11 -1.78
C ILE A 47 -8.87 3.44 -0.87
N PRO A 48 -8.82 2.10 -0.82
CA PRO A 48 -7.87 1.39 0.02
C PRO A 48 -6.45 1.38 -0.55
N PHE A 49 -5.47 1.42 0.35
CA PHE A 49 -4.05 1.28 0.05
C PHE A 49 -3.58 -0.14 0.35
N LYS A 50 -3.02 -0.84 -0.63
CA LYS A 50 -2.63 -2.25 -0.52
C LYS A 50 -1.14 -2.47 -0.70
N TYR A 51 -0.55 -3.30 0.16
CA TYR A 51 0.82 -3.80 0.03
C TYR A 51 0.98 -5.18 0.68
N LYS A 52 2.10 -5.85 0.38
CA LYS A 52 2.43 -7.17 0.91
C LYS A 52 3.68 -7.12 1.78
N ARG A 53 3.70 -7.86 2.89
CA ARG A 53 4.90 -8.09 3.72
C ARG A 53 5.02 -9.58 4.04
N ARG A 54 6.24 -10.08 4.28
CA ARG A 54 6.45 -11.47 4.74
C ARG A 54 6.30 -11.63 6.26
N LYS A 55 6.33 -10.54 7.01
CA LYS A 55 6.25 -10.53 8.48
C LYS A 55 5.11 -9.64 8.93
N LEU A 56 4.43 -10.07 9.99
CA LEU A 56 3.38 -9.30 10.62
C LEU A 56 4.01 -8.05 11.23
N TYR A 57 3.32 -6.92 11.14
CA TYR A 57 3.76 -5.68 11.74
C TYR A 57 2.72 -5.18 12.73
N LYS A 58 3.14 -4.26 13.62
CA LYS A 58 2.18 -3.57 14.49
C LYS A 58 1.12 -2.86 13.65
N SER A 59 -0.07 -2.73 14.22
CA SER A 59 -1.13 -1.97 13.54
C SER A 59 -0.69 -0.52 13.32
N LEU A 60 -1.03 0.04 12.16
CA LEU A 60 -0.78 1.43 11.81
C LEU A 60 -2.00 2.31 12.10
N LYS A 61 -3.12 1.73 12.56
CA LYS A 61 -4.34 2.48 12.89
C LYS A 61 -4.04 3.60 13.88
N GLY A 62 -4.42 4.83 13.53
CA GLY A 62 -4.18 6.04 14.31
C GLY A 62 -2.80 6.68 14.10
N ALA A 63 -1.85 5.98 13.47
CA ALA A 63 -0.53 6.52 13.16
C ALA A 63 -0.55 7.43 11.93
N ARG A 64 0.48 8.25 11.80
CA ARG A 64 0.78 8.99 10.57
C ARG A 64 1.87 8.27 9.78
N VAL A 65 1.68 8.20 8.47
CA VAL A 65 2.56 7.47 7.57
C VAL A 65 2.90 8.29 6.33
N ASP A 66 4.12 8.06 5.83
CA ASP A 66 4.55 8.50 4.52
C ASP A 66 4.44 7.32 3.56
N MET A 67 3.84 7.56 2.39
CA MET A 67 3.53 6.54 1.40
C MET A 67 3.96 6.96 0.00
N ILE A 68 4.49 6.00 -0.75
CA ILE A 68 4.70 6.09 -2.19
C ILE A 68 3.82 5.03 -2.85
N PHE A 69 2.92 5.43 -3.73
CA PHE A 69 1.90 4.57 -4.30
C PHE A 69 1.46 5.02 -5.69
N TYR A 70 0.68 4.17 -6.37
CA TYR A 70 0.05 4.47 -7.66
C TYR A 70 -1.34 3.81 -7.74
N PRO A 71 -2.27 4.32 -8.55
CA PRO A 71 -3.59 3.73 -8.72
C PRO A 71 -3.50 2.40 -9.49
N ASP A 72 -4.34 1.45 -9.11
CA ASP A 72 -4.45 0.13 -9.70
C ASP A 72 -5.88 -0.39 -9.53
N THR A 73 -6.23 -1.47 -10.23
CA THR A 73 -7.58 -2.06 -10.21
C THR A 73 -7.49 -3.57 -10.01
N GLU A 74 -8.39 -4.14 -9.23
CA GLU A 74 -8.56 -5.59 -9.13
C GLU A 74 -9.97 -5.99 -9.53
N THR A 75 -10.08 -7.07 -10.31
CA THR A 75 -11.37 -7.63 -10.68
C THR A 75 -11.85 -8.61 -9.61
N VAL A 76 -13.01 -8.35 -9.02
CA VAL A 76 -13.68 -9.21 -8.03
C VAL A 76 -15.09 -9.49 -8.52
N ALA A 77 -15.43 -10.77 -8.68
CA ALA A 77 -16.73 -11.20 -9.20
C ALA A 77 -17.14 -10.52 -10.53
N GLY A 78 -16.17 -10.23 -11.40
CA GLY A 78 -16.40 -9.57 -12.69
C GLY A 78 -16.57 -8.04 -12.62
N MET A 79 -16.36 -7.43 -11.46
CA MET A 79 -16.36 -5.98 -11.28
C MET A 79 -14.97 -5.47 -10.92
N ASP A 80 -14.57 -4.32 -11.48
CA ASP A 80 -13.28 -3.70 -11.18
C ASP A 80 -13.37 -2.78 -9.96
N PHE A 81 -12.52 -3.06 -8.97
CA PHE A 81 -12.40 -2.28 -7.74
C PHE A 81 -11.09 -1.51 -7.73
N PRO A 82 -11.14 -0.16 -7.65
CA PRO A 82 -9.94 0.64 -7.58
C PRO A 82 -9.26 0.49 -6.21
N PHE A 83 -7.93 0.51 -6.23
CA PHE A 83 -7.11 0.59 -5.03
C PHE A 83 -5.80 1.32 -5.33
N MET A 84 -5.10 1.73 -4.28
CA MET A 84 -3.76 2.30 -4.40
C MET A 84 -2.72 1.23 -4.08
N ARG A 85 -1.88 0.87 -5.04
CA ARG A 85 -0.77 -0.04 -4.78
C ARG A 85 0.39 0.72 -4.15
N VAL A 86 0.74 0.33 -2.93
CA VAL A 86 1.81 0.96 -2.16
C VAL A 86 3.15 0.28 -2.42
N VAL A 87 4.12 1.07 -2.87
CA VAL A 87 5.52 0.66 -3.08
C VAL A 87 6.31 0.78 -1.77
N LYS A 88 6.07 1.85 -1.02
CA LYS A 88 6.75 2.13 0.24
C LYS A 88 5.79 2.76 1.25
N ILE A 89 5.89 2.31 2.50
CA ILE A 89 5.17 2.89 3.63
C ILE A 89 6.06 2.88 4.86
N ASN A 90 6.19 4.04 5.48
CA ASN A 90 6.95 4.26 6.71
C ASN A 90 6.09 5.01 7.71
N LEU A 91 6.33 4.81 9.01
CA LEU A 91 5.85 5.74 10.02
C LEU A 91 6.55 7.09 9.80
N SER A 92 5.77 8.17 9.81
CA SER A 92 6.28 9.55 9.75
C SER A 92 6.94 9.96 11.06
#